data_AF-A0A954P546-F1
#
_entry.id   AF-A0A954P546-F1
#
_cell.length_a   1.000
_cell.length_b   1.000
_cell.length_c   1.000
_cell.angle_alpha   90.00
_cell.angle_beta   90.00
_cell.angle_gamma   90.00
#
_symmetry.space_group_name_H-M   'P 1'
#
loop_
_entity.id
_entity.type
_entity.pdbx_description
1 polymer ?
#
loop_
_entity_poly.entity_id
_entity_poly.type
_entity_poly.pdbx_seq_one_letter_code
_entity_poly.pdbx_strand_id
1 'polypeptide(L)'
;NIGRPAATSLVTVRGRLKDSSPAVRVQAARALCRMGEPAAALPVLTEVLDSGEQWERLQAAIVLDEIGEQARPVTAALHSALQPRAGLYANGKYVVRVVNRALNQLEGTERTVP
;
A
#
# COMPACT_ATOMS: atom_id res chain seq x y z
N ASN A 1 -18.69 25.91 -17.62
CA ASN A 1 -18.52 25.98 -16.16
C ASN A 1 -18.05 24.64 -15.60
N ILE A 2 -16.75 24.40 -15.54
CA ILE A 2 -16.18 23.24 -14.80
C ILE A 2 -15.20 23.82 -13.77
N GLY A 3 -15.74 24.39 -12.70
CA GLY A 3 -14.97 24.94 -11.59
C GLY A 3 -15.43 24.28 -10.29
N ARG A 4 -14.55 23.50 -9.66
CA ARG A 4 -14.68 22.81 -8.35
C ARG A 4 -15.39 21.44 -8.33
N PRO A 5 -14.68 20.37 -8.74
CA PRO A 5 -14.84 19.07 -8.05
C PRO A 5 -13.55 18.52 -7.41
N ALA A 6 -12.36 18.88 -7.91
CA ALA A 6 -11.10 18.24 -7.51
C ALA A 6 -10.64 18.59 -6.08
N ALA A 7 -10.77 19.86 -5.67
CA ALA A 7 -10.30 20.32 -4.36
C ALA A 7 -11.14 19.75 -3.20
N THR A 8 -12.46 19.70 -3.34
CA THR A 8 -13.34 19.07 -2.34
C THR A 8 -13.07 17.57 -2.23
N SER A 9 -12.79 16.90 -3.36
CA SER A 9 -12.47 15.48 -3.40
C SER A 9 -11.17 15.16 -2.63
N LEU A 10 -10.09 15.93 -2.83
CA LEU A 10 -8.83 15.74 -2.10
C LEU A 10 -8.99 15.86 -0.58
N VAL A 11 -9.72 16.88 -0.10
CA VAL A 11 -9.97 17.07 1.33
C VAL A 11 -10.77 15.91 1.91
N THR A 12 -11.82 15.47 1.20
CA THR A 12 -12.63 14.32 1.63
C THR A 12 -11.80 13.04 1.69
N VAL A 13 -10.98 12.77 0.66
CA VAL A 13 -10.14 11.56 0.61
C VAL A 13 -9.07 11.58 1.70
N ARG A 14 -8.39 12.72 1.92
CA ARG A 14 -7.44 12.86 3.04
C ARG A 14 -8.11 12.60 4.40
N GLY A 15 -9.36 13.01 4.57
CA GLY A 15 -10.13 12.70 5.77
C GLY A 15 -10.34 11.20 5.99
N ARG A 16 -10.47 10.41 4.91
CA ARG A 16 -10.66 8.95 4.98
C ARG A 16 -9.38 8.17 5.31
N LEU A 17 -8.21 8.80 5.31
CA LEU A 17 -6.98 8.18 5.81
C LEU A 17 -7.03 7.85 7.31
N LYS A 18 -7.96 8.45 8.07
CA LYS A 18 -8.15 8.22 9.50
C LYS A 18 -9.42 7.42 9.82
N ASP A 19 -9.99 6.77 8.81
CA ASP A 19 -11.20 5.98 9.00
C ASP A 19 -10.91 4.78 9.92
N SER A 20 -11.91 4.37 10.70
CA SER A 20 -11.78 3.25 11.64
C SER A 20 -11.54 1.94 10.91
N SER A 21 -12.08 1.79 9.69
CA SER A 21 -11.87 0.61 8.86
C SER A 21 -10.52 0.70 8.12
N PRO A 22 -9.59 -0.26 8.33
CA PRO A 22 -8.33 -0.30 7.59
C PRO A 22 -8.52 -0.43 6.08
N ALA A 23 -9.56 -1.15 5.64
CA ALA A 23 -9.92 -1.24 4.23
C ALA A 23 -10.25 0.13 3.63
N VAL A 24 -11.01 0.98 4.35
CA VAL A 24 -11.32 2.34 3.91
C VAL A 24 -10.06 3.20 3.85
N ARG A 25 -9.18 3.09 4.85
CA ARG A 25 -7.89 3.79 4.85
C ARG A 25 -7.03 3.43 3.64
N VAL A 26 -6.93 2.15 3.29
CA VAL A 26 -6.18 1.69 2.11
C VAL A 26 -6.79 2.21 0.80
N GLN A 27 -8.12 2.20 0.65
CA GLN A 27 -8.75 2.74 -0.55
C GLN A 27 -8.57 4.26 -0.67
N ALA A 28 -8.61 4.98 0.44
CA ALA A 28 -8.31 6.41 0.47
C ALA A 28 -6.86 6.68 0.07
N ALA A 29 -5.91 5.92 0.61
CA ALA A 29 -4.50 6.01 0.24
C ALA A 29 -4.27 5.71 -1.25
N ARG A 30 -4.89 4.64 -1.78
CA ARG A 30 -4.85 4.30 -3.21
C ARG A 30 -5.38 5.43 -4.09
N ALA A 31 -6.49 6.06 -3.69
CA ALA A 31 -7.05 7.19 -4.40
C ALA A 31 -6.07 8.39 -4.41
N LEU A 32 -5.43 8.72 -3.29
CA LEU A 32 -4.43 9.80 -3.23
C LEU A 32 -3.23 9.53 -4.13
N CYS A 33 -2.71 8.30 -4.18
CA CYS A 33 -1.62 7.96 -5.12
C CYS A 33 -2.03 8.21 -6.58
N ARG A 34 -3.25 7.79 -6.97
CA ARG A 34 -3.81 8.05 -8.32
C ARG A 34 -4.03 9.52 -8.62
N MET A 35 -4.22 10.34 -7.59
CA MET A 35 -4.35 11.79 -7.69
C MET A 35 -3.00 12.52 -7.67
N GLY A 36 -1.87 11.80 -7.61
CA GLY A 36 -0.53 12.39 -7.58
C GLY A 36 -0.08 12.86 -6.20
N GLU A 37 -0.72 12.38 -5.13
CA GLU A 37 -0.45 12.76 -3.73
C GLU A 37 0.07 11.57 -2.90
N PRO A 38 1.10 10.82 -3.35
CA PRO A 38 1.55 9.61 -2.65
C PRO A 38 2.12 9.90 -1.27
N ALA A 39 2.70 11.08 -1.04
CA ALA A 39 3.33 11.44 0.23
C ALA A 39 2.38 11.30 1.44
N ALA A 40 1.09 11.61 1.26
CA ALA A 40 0.09 11.45 2.31
C ALA A 40 -0.44 10.01 2.44
N ALA A 41 -0.35 9.22 1.36
CA ALA A 41 -0.85 7.85 1.28
C ALA A 41 0.14 6.81 1.83
N LEU A 42 1.43 7.00 1.53
CA LEU A 42 2.49 6.03 1.82
C LEU A 42 2.57 5.65 3.31
N PRO A 43 2.49 6.59 4.29
CA PRO A 43 2.52 6.22 5.71
C PRO A 43 1.39 5.25 6.10
N VAL A 44 0.18 5.49 5.59
CA VAL A 44 -0.99 4.65 5.86
C VAL A 44 -0.85 3.27 5.22
N LEU A 45 -0.34 3.20 4.00
CA LEU A 45 -0.08 1.93 3.32
C LEU A 45 0.99 1.11 4.06
N THR A 46 2.06 1.75 4.55
CA THR A 46 3.10 1.07 5.32
C THR A 46 2.61 0.60 6.69
N GLU A 47 1.80 1.41 7.36
CA GLU A 47 1.19 1.04 8.64
C GLU A 47 0.30 -0.19 8.47
N VAL A 48 -0.63 -0.17 7.49
CA VAL A 48 -1.55 -1.29 7.26
C VAL A 48 -0.79 -2.53 6.78
N LEU A 49 0.27 -2.37 5.98
CA LEU A 49 1.15 -3.48 5.59
C LEU A 49 1.84 -4.13 6.80
N ASP A 50 2.15 -3.37 7.84
CA ASP A 50 2.81 -3.88 9.02
C ASP A 50 1.84 -4.45 10.06
N SER A 51 0.85 -3.67 10.49
CA SER A 51 0.01 -4.00 11.65
C SER A 51 -1.39 -4.51 11.30
N GLY A 52 -1.78 -4.48 10.02
CA GLY A 52 -3.11 -4.91 9.59
C GLY A 52 -3.33 -6.41 9.74
N GLU A 53 -4.60 -6.80 9.68
CA GLU A 53 -4.98 -8.21 9.53
C GLU A 53 -4.56 -8.73 8.15
N GLN A 54 -4.52 -10.06 8.01
CA GLN A 54 -4.00 -10.70 6.80
C GLN A 54 -4.51 -10.10 5.48
N TRP A 55 -5.82 -9.87 5.38
CA TRP A 55 -6.41 -9.31 4.16
C TRP A 55 -6.09 -7.83 3.97
N GLU A 56 -5.96 -7.08 5.05
CA GLU A 56 -5.64 -5.65 5.03
C GLU A 56 -4.19 -5.45 4.59
N ARG A 57 -3.27 -6.26 5.11
CA ARG A 57 -1.86 -6.29 4.67
C ARG A 57 -1.75 -6.61 3.19
N LEU A 58 -2.53 -7.57 2.70
CA LEU A 58 -2.54 -7.93 1.28
C LEU A 58 -3.08 -6.78 0.42
N GLN A 59 -4.14 -6.10 0.84
CA GLN A 59 -4.66 -4.92 0.13
C GLN A 59 -3.61 -3.80 0.08
N ALA A 60 -2.92 -3.53 1.19
CA ALA A 60 -1.84 -2.54 1.22
C ALA A 60 -0.69 -2.93 0.28
N ALA A 61 -0.26 -4.19 0.29
CA ALA A 61 0.77 -4.70 -0.61
C ALA A 61 0.37 -4.55 -2.09
N ILE A 62 -0.88 -4.87 -2.44
CA ILE A 62 -1.40 -4.71 -3.81
C ILE A 62 -1.33 -3.24 -4.23
N VAL A 63 -1.76 -2.31 -3.37
CA VAL A 63 -1.68 -0.88 -3.71
C VAL A 63 -0.24 -0.42 -3.91
N LEU A 64 0.69 -0.87 -3.06
CA LEU A 64 2.12 -0.52 -3.19
C LEU A 64 2.74 -1.07 -4.48
N ASP A 65 2.34 -2.27 -4.90
CA ASP A 65 2.73 -2.88 -6.18
C ASP A 65 2.13 -2.10 -7.37
N GLU A 66 0.84 -1.74 -7.29
CA GLU A 66 0.14 -1.01 -8.35
C GLU A 66 0.68 0.40 -8.62
N ILE A 67 1.13 1.12 -7.59
CA ILE A 67 1.61 2.50 -7.73
C ILE A 67 3.05 2.57 -8.26
N GLY A 68 3.72 1.41 -8.43
CA GLY A 68 5.04 1.30 -9.05
C GLY A 68 6.08 2.22 -8.40
N GLU A 69 6.77 3.03 -9.20
CA GLU A 69 7.82 3.95 -8.75
C GLU A 69 7.40 4.89 -7.62
N GLN A 70 6.11 5.20 -7.46
CA GLN A 70 5.63 5.99 -6.32
C GLN A 70 5.85 5.29 -4.97
N ALA A 71 5.99 3.96 -4.94
CA ALA A 71 6.32 3.17 -3.75
C ALA A 71 7.82 3.13 -3.42
N ARG A 72 8.71 3.68 -4.27
CA ARG A 72 10.16 3.72 -4.02
C ARG A 72 10.55 4.27 -2.64
N PRO A 73 9.88 5.31 -2.07
CA PRO A 73 10.23 5.82 -0.75
C PRO A 73 10.01 4.82 0.41
N VAL A 74 9.26 3.74 0.19
CA VAL A 74 8.89 2.77 1.24
C VAL A 74 9.46 1.38 1.01
N THR A 75 10.51 1.25 0.20
CA THR A 75 11.20 -0.03 -0.07
C THR A 75 11.68 -0.72 1.20
N ALA A 76 12.12 0.03 2.21
CA ALA A 76 12.51 -0.55 3.51
C ALA A 76 11.35 -1.29 4.19
N ALA A 77 10.13 -0.73 4.14
CA ALA A 77 8.93 -1.38 4.69
C ALA A 77 8.54 -2.61 3.86
N LEU A 78 8.68 -2.54 2.53
CA LEU A 78 8.48 -3.69 1.64
C LEU A 78 9.46 -4.82 1.97
N HIS A 79 10.76 -4.54 2.16
CA HIS A 79 11.75 -5.56 2.57
C HIS A 79 11.40 -6.21 3.90
N SER A 80 10.92 -5.43 4.87
CA SER A 80 10.45 -5.97 6.15
C SER A 80 9.25 -6.91 5.96
N ALA A 81 8.35 -6.60 5.04
CA ALA A 81 7.17 -7.40 4.73
C ALA A 81 7.45 -8.71 3.97
N LEU A 82 8.68 -8.95 3.50
CA LEU A 82 9.12 -10.23 2.94
C LEU A 82 9.26 -11.33 4.01
N GLN A 83 9.39 -10.96 5.28
CA GLN A 83 9.55 -11.92 6.36
C GLN A 83 8.26 -12.73 6.56
N PRO A 84 8.32 -14.07 6.54
CA PRO A 84 7.16 -14.91 6.85
C PRO A 84 6.61 -14.62 8.24
N ARG A 85 5.29 -14.61 8.39
CA ARG A 85 4.64 -14.41 9.70
C ARG A 85 3.82 -15.64 10.06
N ALA A 86 4.35 -16.46 10.97
CA ALA A 86 3.74 -17.74 11.36
C ALA A 86 2.31 -17.63 11.90
N GLY A 87 1.93 -16.46 12.45
CA GLY A 87 0.56 -16.20 12.92
C GLY A 87 -0.46 -15.90 11.82
N LEU A 88 -0.03 -15.77 10.56
CA LEU A 88 -0.92 -15.52 9.41
C LEU A 88 -1.17 -16.82 8.65
N TYR A 89 -2.34 -16.94 8.01
CA TYR A 89 -2.63 -18.09 7.16
C TYR A 89 -1.58 -18.22 6.04
N ALA A 90 -1.12 -19.46 5.85
CA ALA A 90 -0.02 -19.80 4.96
C ALA A 90 1.22 -18.92 5.16
N ASN A 91 1.52 -18.56 6.42
CA ASN A 91 2.65 -17.70 6.81
C ASN A 91 2.67 -16.32 6.12
N GLY A 92 1.52 -15.84 5.67
CA GLY A 92 1.41 -14.57 4.93
C GLY A 92 1.92 -14.63 3.48
N LYS A 93 2.03 -15.84 2.89
CA LYS A 93 2.56 -16.09 1.54
C LYS A 93 2.11 -15.10 0.47
N TYR A 94 0.83 -14.73 0.45
CA TYR A 94 0.30 -13.82 -0.58
C TYR A 94 0.89 -12.41 -0.47
N VAL A 95 1.06 -11.89 0.75
CA VAL A 95 1.71 -10.59 0.98
C VAL A 95 3.14 -10.66 0.49
N VAL A 96 3.88 -11.71 0.87
CA VAL A 96 5.28 -11.89 0.47
C VAL A 96 5.44 -11.93 -1.06
N ARG A 97 4.56 -12.66 -1.77
CA ARG A 97 4.60 -12.74 -3.24
C ARG A 97 4.35 -11.40 -3.93
N VAL A 98 3.36 -10.64 -3.47
CA VAL A 98 3.04 -9.32 -4.04
C VAL A 98 4.16 -8.33 -3.75
N VAL A 99 4.64 -8.29 -2.51
CA VAL A 99 5.75 -7.42 -2.11
C VAL A 99 7.03 -7.75 -2.87
N ASN A 100 7.35 -9.03 -3.08
CA ASN A 100 8.52 -9.44 -3.86
C ASN A 100 8.42 -8.99 -5.32
N ARG A 101 7.23 -9.08 -5.93
CA ARG A 101 7.00 -8.55 -7.28
C ARG A 101 7.25 -7.04 -7.33
N ALA A 102 6.69 -6.28 -6.39
CA ALA A 102 6.87 -4.84 -6.32
C ALA A 102 8.36 -4.47 -6.18
N LEU A 103 9.09 -5.16 -5.31
CA LEU A 103 10.53 -4.97 -5.12
C LEU A 103 11.34 -5.33 -6.36
N ASN A 104 11.02 -6.44 -7.04
CA ASN A 104 11.67 -6.80 -8.31
C ASN A 104 11.51 -5.69 -9.34
N GLN A 105 10.32 -5.09 -9.45
CA GLN A 105 10.07 -3.97 -10.36
C GLN A 105 10.83 -2.70 -9.95
N LEU A 106 10.83 -2.34 -8.66
CA LEU A 106 11.50 -1.14 -8.15
C LEU A 106 13.03 -1.23 -8.19
N GLU A 107 13.58 -2.42 -7.98
CA GLU A 107 15.03 -2.63 -7.87
C GLU A 107 15.65 -3.20 -9.15
N GLY A 108 14.84 -3.60 -10.13
CA GLY A 108 15.31 -4.27 -11.34
C GLY A 108 15.93 -5.63 -11.04
N THR A 109 15.32 -6.40 -10.13
CA THR A 109 15.82 -7.72 -9.69
C THR A 109 14.85 -8.83 -10.06
N GLU A 110 15.31 -10.08 -9.99
CA GLU A 110 14.53 -11.29 -10.31
C GLU A 110 14.41 -12.23 -9.10
N ARG A 111 14.27 -11.67 -7.90
CA ARG A 111 14.18 -12.45 -6.65
C ARG A 111 12.96 -13.35 -6.68
N THR A 112 13.09 -14.55 -6.12
CA THR A 112 12.00 -15.51 -5.96
C THR A 112 11.73 -15.77 -4.48
N VAL A 113 10.46 -15.96 -4.13
CA VAL A 113 10.01 -16.28 -2.78
C VAL A 113 9.17 -17.58 -2.78
N PRO A 114 9.12 -18.33 -1.66
CA PRO A 114 8.37 -19.59 -1.56
C PRO A 114 6.86 -19.52 -1.86
#